data_AF-A0A2E1M0J4-F1
#
_entry.id   AF-A0A2E1M0J4-F1
#
_cell.length_a   1.000
_cell.length_b   1.000
_cell.length_c   1.000
_cell.angle_alpha   90.00
_cell.angle_beta   90.00
_cell.angle_gamma   90.00
#
_symmetry.space_group_name_H-M   'P 1'
#
loop_
_entity.id
_entity.type
_entity.pdbx_description
1 polymer ?
#
loop_
_entity_poly.entity_id
_entity_poly.type
_entity_poly.pdbx_seq_one_letter_code
_entity_poly.pdbx_strand_id
1 'polypeptide(L)'
;MKKLIAPAFMLIATSFSPLVFANVEKSEISLDKIKITFSTEDARTELGRKEIEKQIRKAAEQVCGEQELRRVGSLTQVGENRRCYARAIQSGMQALDRVA
;
A
#
# COMPACT_ATOMS: atom_id res chain seq x y z
N MET A 1 -1.12 -47.44 -60.98
CA MET A 1 -1.85 -47.12 -59.74
C MET A 1 -0.90 -46.46 -58.76
N LYS A 2 -0.96 -45.14 -58.57
CA LYS A 2 -0.25 -44.45 -57.48
C LYS A 2 -1.21 -43.42 -56.90
N LYS A 3 -1.81 -43.74 -55.75
CA LYS A 3 -2.71 -42.85 -55.02
C LYS A 3 -1.84 -41.90 -54.19
N LEU A 4 -1.97 -40.60 -54.47
CA LEU A 4 -1.31 -39.53 -53.71
C LEU A 4 -2.06 -39.37 -52.39
N ILE A 5 -1.37 -39.66 -51.28
CA ILE A 5 -1.85 -39.39 -49.92
C ILE A 5 -1.48 -37.94 -49.63
N ALA A 6 -2.47 -37.06 -49.46
CA ALA A 6 -2.27 -35.71 -48.95
C ALA A 6 -2.44 -35.73 -47.42
N PRO A 7 -1.47 -35.24 -46.63
CA PRO A 7 -1.67 -35.09 -45.20
C PRO A 7 -2.47 -33.81 -44.92
N ALA A 8 -3.67 -33.98 -44.36
CA ALA A 8 -4.44 -32.88 -43.80
C ALA A 8 -3.74 -32.34 -42.55
N PHE A 9 -3.11 -31.18 -42.66
CA PHE A 9 -2.59 -30.43 -41.52
C PHE A 9 -3.76 -29.82 -40.75
N MET A 10 -4.11 -30.44 -39.62
CA MET A 10 -5.15 -29.98 -38.71
C MET A 10 -4.55 -28.88 -37.81
N LEU A 11 -4.92 -27.62 -38.05
CA LEU A 11 -4.49 -26.48 -37.24
C LEU A 11 -5.22 -26.51 -35.90
N ILE A 12 -4.48 -26.74 -34.81
CA ILE A 12 -4.98 -26.67 -33.44
C ILE A 12 -5.14 -25.19 -33.08
N ALA A 13 -6.37 -24.71 -33.02
CA ALA A 13 -6.69 -23.38 -32.52
C ALA A 13 -6.52 -23.37 -30.99
N THR A 14 -5.38 -22.87 -30.51
CA THR A 14 -5.19 -22.60 -29.08
C THR A 14 -6.02 -21.37 -28.71
N SER A 15 -7.11 -21.56 -27.98
CA SER A 15 -7.86 -20.47 -27.37
C SER A 15 -7.00 -19.79 -26.30
N PHE A 16 -6.41 -18.65 -26.65
CA PHE A 16 -5.77 -17.77 -25.67
C PHE A 16 -6.87 -17.15 -24.80
N SER A 17 -7.01 -17.63 -23.56
CA SER A 17 -7.78 -16.89 -22.55
C SER A 17 -7.04 -15.57 -22.29
N PRO A 18 -7.70 -14.40 -22.43
CA PRO A 18 -7.05 -13.15 -22.09
C PRO A 18 -6.75 -13.15 -20.58
N LEU A 19 -5.46 -13.10 -20.24
CA LEU A 19 -5.02 -12.79 -18.89
C LEU A 19 -5.44 -11.35 -18.60
N VAL A 20 -6.54 -11.20 -17.85
CA VAL A 20 -6.92 -9.90 -17.28
C VAL A 20 -5.87 -9.55 -16.23
N PHE A 21 -4.89 -8.73 -16.61
CA PHE A 21 -3.99 -8.11 -15.65
C PHE A 21 -4.78 -7.02 -14.93
N ALA A 22 -5.28 -7.34 -13.74
CA ALA A 22 -5.69 -6.31 -12.80
C ALA A 22 -4.43 -5.51 -12.44
N ASN A 23 -4.28 -4.34 -13.05
CA ASN A 23 -3.30 -3.37 -12.59
C ASN A 23 -3.71 -2.99 -11.17
N VAL A 24 -3.07 -3.60 -10.16
CA VAL A 24 -3.25 -3.18 -8.77
C VAL A 24 -2.65 -1.80 -8.67
N GLU A 25 -3.51 -0.79 -8.77
CA GLU A 25 -3.13 0.60 -8.67
C GLU A 25 -2.59 0.85 -7.26
N LYS A 26 -1.28 1.06 -7.18
CA LYS A 26 -0.52 1.10 -5.94
C LYS A 26 -0.23 2.54 -5.57
N SER A 27 -0.60 2.93 -4.35
CA SER A 27 -0.41 4.27 -3.81
C SER A 27 0.56 4.28 -2.64
N GLU A 28 1.22 5.41 -2.42
CA GLU A 28 2.34 5.53 -1.48
C GLU A 28 2.23 6.80 -0.62
N ILE A 29 2.42 6.66 0.69
CA ILE A 29 2.51 7.75 1.67
C ILE A 29 3.93 7.76 2.26
N SER A 30 4.60 8.91 2.23
CA SER A 30 5.93 9.09 2.83
C SER A 30 5.82 9.88 4.13
N LEU A 31 6.31 9.30 5.23
CA LEU A 31 6.43 9.93 6.53
C LEU A 31 7.91 10.06 6.87
N ASP A 32 8.52 11.22 6.58
CA ASP A 32 9.95 11.61 6.69
C ASP A 32 11.00 10.61 6.14
N LYS A 33 10.93 9.33 6.52
CA LYS A 33 11.80 8.23 6.08
C LYS A 33 11.09 6.89 5.89
N ILE A 34 9.82 6.76 6.30
CA ILE A 34 9.05 5.52 6.18
C ILE A 34 8.04 5.66 5.05
N LYS A 35 8.08 4.70 4.13
CA LYS A 35 7.19 4.63 2.98
C LYS A 35 6.13 3.57 3.22
N ILE A 36 4.88 4.00 3.31
CA ILE A 36 3.72 3.12 3.44
C ILE A 36 3.15 2.94 2.05
N THR A 37 2.98 1.69 1.64
CA THR A 37 2.43 1.35 0.33
C THR A 37 1.16 0.53 0.49
N PHE A 38 0.10 0.92 -0.21
CA PHE A 38 -1.22 0.28 -0.14
C PHE A 38 -1.86 0.27 -1.52
N SER A 39 -2.88 -0.57 -1.70
CA SER A 39 -3.71 -0.51 -2.90
C SER A 39 -4.77 0.59 -2.75
N THR A 40 -5.13 1.25 -3.86
CA THR A 40 -6.23 2.23 -3.86
C THR A 40 -7.55 1.59 -3.44
N GLU A 41 -7.77 0.32 -3.79
CA GLU A 41 -8.95 -0.45 -3.37
C GLU A 41 -9.04 -0.57 -1.83
N ASP A 42 -7.92 -0.85 -1.15
CA ASP A 42 -7.90 -0.90 0.32
C ASP A 42 -8.25 0.46 0.92
N ALA A 43 -7.75 1.55 0.34
CA ALA A 43 -8.03 2.92 0.79
C ALA A 43 -9.50 3.33 0.66
N ARG A 44 -10.31 2.62 -0.14
CA ARG A 44 -11.74 2.90 -0.34
C ARG A 44 -12.64 2.13 0.62
N THR A 45 -12.11 1.09 1.25
CA THR A 45 -12.86 0.30 2.24
C THR A 45 -12.59 0.82 3.66
N GLU A 46 -13.59 0.74 4.55
CA GLU A 46 -13.40 1.12 5.96
C GLU A 46 -12.30 0.27 6.63
N LEU A 47 -12.30 -1.04 6.35
CA LEU A 47 -11.33 -1.98 6.90
C LEU A 47 -9.91 -1.67 6.41
N GLY A 48 -9.73 -1.43 5.11
CA GLY A 48 -8.44 -1.10 4.54
C GLY A 48 -7.94 0.27 5.00
N ARG A 49 -8.81 1.30 5.06
CA ARG A 49 -8.46 2.59 5.68
C ARG A 49 -7.97 2.44 7.11
N LYS A 50 -8.63 1.62 7.92
CA LYS A 50 -8.23 1.37 9.31
C LYS A 50 -6.85 0.70 9.41
N GLU A 51 -6.55 -0.24 8.51
CA GLU A 51 -5.23 -0.88 8.47
C GLU A 51 -4.14 0.09 7.99
N ILE A 52 -4.45 0.94 6.99
CA ILE A 52 -3.51 1.97 6.54
C ILE A 52 -3.26 3.01 7.64
N GLU A 53 -4.30 3.44 8.36
CA GLU A 53 -4.17 4.32 9.52
C GLU A 53 -3.26 3.71 10.60
N LYS A 54 -3.43 2.41 10.88
CA LYS A 54 -2.57 1.69 11.83
C LYS A 54 -1.11 1.68 11.37
N GLN A 55 -0.85 1.51 10.07
CA GLN A 55 0.50 1.61 9.52
C GLN A 55 1.06 3.03 9.65
N ILE A 56 0.26 4.06 9.39
CA ILE A 56 0.62 5.48 9.58
C ILE A 56 1.01 5.75 11.03
N ARG A 57 0.21 5.28 12.00
CA ARG A 57 0.49 5.41 13.44
C ARG A 57 1.82 4.75 13.82
N LYS A 58 2.03 3.50 13.37
CA LYS A 58 3.28 2.77 13.64
C LYS A 58 4.50 3.47 13.04
N ALA A 59 4.38 3.98 11.82
CA ALA A 59 5.44 4.74 11.18
C ALA A 59 5.71 6.08 11.91
N ALA A 60 4.65 6.77 12.34
CA ALA A 60 4.78 8.00 13.12
C ALA A 60 5.49 7.75 14.47
N GLU A 61 5.19 6.65 15.16
CA GLU A 61 5.91 6.23 16.37
C GLU A 61 7.40 6.00 16.10
N GLN A 62 7.75 5.33 15.00
CA GLN A 62 9.14 5.06 14.64
C GLN A 62 9.93 6.31 14.27
N VAL A 63 9.29 7.30 13.64
CA VAL A 63 9.93 8.56 13.24
C VAL A 63 10.03 9.53 14.41
N CYS A 64 8.95 9.69 15.17
CA CYS A 64 8.83 10.71 16.21
C CYS A 64 9.29 10.24 17.58
N GLY A 65 9.54 8.94 17.74
CA GLY A 65 9.97 8.34 19.00
C GLY A 65 8.87 8.25 20.06
N GLU A 66 9.28 7.77 21.22
CA GLU A 66 8.41 7.43 22.33
C GLU A 66 7.68 8.65 22.91
N GLN A 67 6.42 8.49 23.31
CA GLN A 67 5.60 9.59 23.84
C GLN A 67 5.27 9.43 25.33
N GLU A 68 5.78 8.36 25.94
CA GLU A 68 5.60 8.05 27.36
C GLU A 68 6.73 8.68 28.17
N LEU A 69 6.37 9.51 29.16
CA LEU A 69 7.34 10.15 30.05
C LEU A 69 8.27 9.15 30.74
N ARG A 70 7.75 7.96 31.07
CA ARG A 70 8.54 6.88 31.70
C ARG A 70 9.69 6.38 30.82
N ARG A 71 9.55 6.44 29.50
CA ARG A 71 10.54 5.97 28.53
C ARG A 71 11.46 7.08 28.04
N VAL A 72 10.93 8.30 27.91
CA VAL A 72 11.67 9.46 27.39
C VAL A 72 12.47 10.18 28.48
N GLY A 73 11.98 10.20 29.73
CA GLY A 73 12.65 10.84 30.87
C GLY A 73 12.62 12.37 30.88
N SER A 74 12.00 13.01 29.88
CA SER A 74 11.90 14.48 29.77
C SER A 74 10.51 14.92 29.32
N LEU A 75 9.88 15.83 30.06
CA LEU A 75 8.58 16.41 29.72
C LEU A 75 8.63 17.21 28.42
N THR A 76 9.72 17.95 28.20
CA THR A 76 9.93 18.73 26.97
C THR A 76 9.98 17.82 25.76
N GLN A 77 10.79 16.76 25.83
CA GLN A 77 10.94 15.81 24.72
C GLN A 77 9.65 15.03 24.47
N VAL A 78 8.90 14.65 25.51
CA VAL A 78 7.55 14.06 25.34
C VAL A 78 6.63 15.01 24.59
N GLY A 79 6.64 16.30 24.93
CA GLY A 79 5.87 17.32 24.24
C GLY A 79 6.22 17.42 22.76
N GLU A 80 7.52 17.41 22.44
CA GLU A 80 8.02 17.42 21.06
C GLU A 80 7.62 16.15 20.29
N ASN A 81 7.83 14.97 20.87
CA ASN A 81 7.51 13.68 20.27
C ASN A 81 6.00 13.57 20.00
N ARG A 82 5.15 14.02 20.93
CA ARG A 82 3.68 14.06 20.73
C ARG A 82 3.27 15.02 19.61
N ARG A 83 3.88 16.21 19.53
CA ARG A 83 3.62 17.18 18.46
C ARG A 83 4.09 16.65 17.10
N CYS A 84 5.20 15.92 17.06
CA CYS A 84 5.65 15.23 15.85
C CYS A 84 4.64 14.14 15.46
N TYR A 85 4.28 13.26 16.38
CA TYR A 85 3.36 12.15 16.14
C TYR A 85 2.00 12.60 15.60
N ALA A 86 1.41 13.62 16.23
CA ALA A 86 0.14 14.18 15.77
C ALA A 86 0.22 14.76 14.35
N ARG A 87 1.30 15.49 14.04
CA ARG A 87 1.54 16.04 12.69
C ARG A 87 1.76 14.93 11.66
N ALA A 88 2.52 13.89 12.00
CA ALA A 88 2.78 12.77 11.11
C ALA A 88 1.49 12.00 10.77
N ILE A 89 0.64 11.74 11.77
CA ILE A 89 -0.67 11.12 11.53
C ILE A 89 -1.55 12.02 10.67
N GLN A 90 -1.66 13.31 11.00
CA GLN A 90 -2.49 14.24 10.23
C GLN A 90 -2.04 14.29 8.76
N SER A 91 -0.75 14.43 8.50
CA SER A 91 -0.20 14.42 7.15
C SER A 91 -0.43 13.10 6.42
N GLY A 92 -0.25 11.97 7.11
CA GLY A 92 -0.49 10.64 6.54
C GLY A 92 -1.95 10.42 6.18
N MET A 93 -2.87 10.76 7.08
CA MET A 93 -4.32 10.65 6.84
C MET A 93 -4.79 11.59 5.74
N GLN A 94 -4.27 12.82 5.70
CA GLN A 94 -4.58 13.75 4.61
C GLN A 94 -4.07 13.23 3.26
N ALA A 95 -2.93 12.54 3.23
CA ALA A 95 -2.42 11.91 2.00
C ALA A 95 -3.30 10.72 1.59
N LEU A 96 -3.77 9.92 2.54
CA LEU A 96 -4.74 8.84 2.29
C LEU A 96 -6.06 9.38 1.72
N ASP A 97 -6.57 10.49 2.24
CA ASP A 97 -7.80 11.13 1.76
C ASP A 97 -7.70 11.69 0.34
N ARG A 98 -6.49 11.92 -0.19
CA ARG A 98 -6.30 12.38 -1.58
C ARG A 98 -6.36 11.23 -2.59
N VAL A 99 -6.24 9.98 -2.14
CA VAL A 99 -6.15 8.80 -3.01
C VAL A 99 -7.28 7.79 -2.81
N ALA A 100 -8.11 7.97 -1.77
CA ALA A 100 -9.35 7.23 -1.54
C ALA A 100 -10.51 7.85 -2.34
#